data_AF-A0A2G9T7R0-F1
#
_entry.id   AF-A0A2G9T7R0-F1
#
_cell.length_a   1.000
_cell.length_b   1.000
_cell.length_c   1.000
_cell.angle_alpha   90.00
_cell.angle_beta   90.00
_cell.angle_gamma   90.00
#
_symmetry.space_group_name_H-M   'P 1'
#
loop_
_entity.id
_entity.type
_entity.pdbx_description
1 polymer ?
#
loop_
_entity_poly.entity_id
_entity_poly.type
_entity_poly.pdbx_seq_one_letter_code
_entity_poly.pdbx_strand_id
1 'polypeptide(L)' 'RGTNGIPLWIEWHFGKLTITTGLKHDVGIGEAPEWKEGVRQGVYLLSPALLKKSMVNVDARFARGAGEVHLQFY' A
#
# COMPACT_ATOMS: atom_id res chain seq x y z
N ARG A 1 -7.60 -8.21 -16.96
CA ARG A 1 -7.82 -7.79 -15.54
C ARG A 1 -6.73 -6.79 -15.23
N GLY A 2 -7.08 -5.57 -14.86
CA GLY A 2 -6.11 -4.48 -14.63
C GLY A 2 -6.09 -4.08 -13.16
N THR A 3 -4.96 -3.56 -12.69
CA THR A 3 -4.85 -2.92 -11.38
C THR A 3 -5.62 -1.61 -11.41
N ASN A 4 -6.47 -1.36 -10.42
CA ASN A 4 -7.28 -0.14 -10.30
C ASN A 4 -6.95 0.69 -9.05
N GLY A 5 -6.17 0.13 -8.13
CA GLY A 5 -5.71 0.83 -6.94
C GLY A 5 -4.50 0.15 -6.32
N ILE A 6 -3.84 0.89 -5.44
CA ILE A 6 -2.67 0.45 -4.70
C ILE A 6 -3.00 0.59 -3.21
N PRO A 7 -3.22 -0.53 -2.50
CA PRO A 7 -3.36 -0.52 -1.06
C PRO A 7 -2.02 -0.26 -0.38
N LEU A 8 -2.06 0.43 0.76
CA LEU A 8 -0.91 0.83 1.56
C LEU A 8 -1.20 0.54 3.04
N TRP A 9 -0.21 -0.01 3.72
CA TRP A 9 -0.26 -0.30 5.14
C TRP A 9 1.13 -0.18 5.75
N ILE A 10 1.21 -0.30 7.08
CA ILE A 10 2.46 -0.28 7.82
C ILE A 10 2.70 -1.62 8.49
N GLU A 11 3.96 -2.04 8.50
CA GLU A 11 4.46 -3.16 9.30
C GLU A 11 5.48 -2.66 10.32
N TRP A 12 5.37 -3.17 11.54
CA TRP A 12 6.27 -2.85 12.63
C TRP A 12 7.10 -4.08 12.98
N HIS A 13 8.43 -3.95 12.94
CA HIS A 13 9.35 -5.03 13.27
C HIS A 13 9.95 -4.82 14.66
N PHE A 14 9.61 -5.73 15.59
CA PHE A 14 10.11 -5.78 16.95
C PHE A 14 10.97 -7.04 17.12
N GLY A 15 12.25 -6.94 16.75
CA GLY A 15 13.14 -8.11 16.74
C GLY A 15 12.65 -9.17 15.75
N LYS A 16 12.19 -10.32 16.26
CA LYS A 16 11.65 -11.41 15.44
C LYS A 16 10.13 -11.33 15.23
N LEU A 17 9.44 -10.42 15.93
CA LEU A 17 8.00 -10.23 15.80
C LEU A 17 7.72 -9.16 14.74
N THR A 18 6.86 -9.48 13.78
CA THR A 18 6.30 -8.50 12.84
C THR A 18 4.82 -8.29 13.15
N ILE A 19 4.41 -7.04 13.31
CA ILE A 19 3.01 -6.64 13.47
C ILE A 19 2.59 -5.90 12.21
N THR A 20 1.64 -6.47 11.47
CA THR A 20 1.05 -5.87 10.26
C THR A 20 -0.27 -5.17 10.56
N THR A 21 -0.51 -4.04 9.89
CA THR A 21 -1.79 -3.32 9.88
C THR A 21 -2.58 -3.53 8.58
N GLY A 22 -2.06 -4.32 7.65
CA GLY A 22 -2.65 -4.58 6.34
C GLY A 22 -2.67 -6.06 6.01
N LEU A 23 -1.83 -6.50 5.07
CA LEU A 23 -1.82 -7.89 4.63
C LEU A 23 -1.42 -8.83 5.77
N LYS A 24 -2.23 -9.88 5.97
CA LYS A 24 -1.97 -10.90 7.01
C LYS A 24 -0.87 -11.89 6.64
N HIS A 25 -0.69 -12.12 5.34
CA HIS A 25 0.28 -13.04 4.76
C HIS A 25 0.59 -12.59 3.32
N ASP A 26 1.72 -13.02 2.77
CA ASP A 26 2.06 -12.76 1.37
C ASP A 26 1.04 -13.43 0.44
N VAL A 27 0.66 -12.73 -0.64
CA VAL A 27 -0.36 -13.19 -1.59
C VAL A 27 0.22 -13.38 -2.99
N GLY A 28 -0.19 -14.45 -3.66
CA GLY A 28 0.21 -14.74 -5.04
C GLY A 28 -0.56 -13.89 -6.07
N ILE A 29 -0.03 -13.82 -7.29
CA ILE A 29 -0.73 -13.17 -8.41
C ILE A 29 -2.02 -13.93 -8.72
N GLY A 30 -3.15 -13.23 -8.66
CA GLY A 30 -4.48 -13.78 -8.96
C GLY A 30 -5.24 -14.31 -7.74
N GLU A 31 -4.59 -14.37 -6.57
CA GLU A 31 -5.21 -14.72 -5.30
C GLU A 31 -5.84 -13.49 -4.64
N ALA A 32 -6.81 -13.72 -3.75
CA ALA A 32 -7.46 -12.65 -3.00
C ALA A 32 -6.65 -12.35 -1.72
N PRO A 33 -6.28 -11.08 -1.46
CA PRO A 33 -5.56 -10.73 -0.25
C PRO A 33 -6.48 -10.77 0.97
N GLU A 34 -5.95 -11.26 2.11
CA GLU A 34 -6.60 -11.13 3.41
C GLU A 34 -6.03 -9.93 4.19
N TRP A 35 -6.93 -9.02 4.56
CA TRP A 35 -6.59 -7.79 5.28
C TRP A 35 -6.87 -7.91 6.77
N LYS A 36 -6.03 -7.28 7.58
CA LYS A 36 -6.15 -7.21 9.04
C LYS A 36 -7.47 -6.51 9.43
N GLU A 37 -8.28 -7.20 10.21
CA GLU A 37 -9.53 -6.67 10.74
C GLU A 37 -9.27 -5.59 11.80
N GLY A 38 -10.21 -4.66 11.93
CA GLY A 38 -10.15 -3.59 12.94
C GLY A 38 -9.24 -2.42 12.58
N VAL A 39 -8.55 -2.47 11.44
CA VAL A 39 -7.73 -1.37 10.91
C VAL A 39 -8.11 -1.10 9.46
N ARG A 40 -8.17 0.18 9.09
CA ARG A 40 -8.37 0.59 7.70
C ARG A 40 -7.01 0.73 7.01
N GLN A 41 -6.91 0.26 5.78
CA GLN A 41 -5.75 0.48 4.92
C GLN A 41 -5.98 1.72 4.06
N GLY A 42 -4.89 2.42 3.74
CA GLY A 42 -4.92 3.46 2.72
C GLY A 42 -5.08 2.81 1.36
N VAL A 43 -5.89 3.38 0.47
CA VAL A 43 -5.99 2.93 -0.92
C VAL A 43 -5.88 4.12 -1.83
N TYR A 44 -4.85 4.14 -2.67
CA TYR A 44 -4.77 5.08 -3.78
C TYR A 44 -5.49 4.48 -4.98
N LEU A 45 -6.58 5.12 -5.42
CA LEU A 45 -7.27 4.73 -6.65
C LEU A 45 -6.53 5.34 -7.84
N LEU A 46 -6.18 4.51 -8.82
CA LEU A 46 -5.40 4.97 -9.97
C LEU A 46 -6.21 5.95 -10.81
N SER A 47 -5.58 7.07 -11.16
CA SER A 47 -6.17 8.02 -12.11
C SER A 47 -6.29 7.39 -13.51
N PRO A 48 -7.18 7.92 -14.37
CA PRO A 48 -7.34 7.42 -15.74
C PRO A 48 -6.04 7.39 -16.56
N ALA A 49 -5.09 8.30 -16.27
CA ALA A 49 -3.78 8.32 -16.91
C ALA A 49 -2.91 7.12 -16.48
N LEU A 50 -2.98 6.73 -15.20
CA LEU A 50 -2.20 5.63 -14.64
C LEU A 50 -2.79 4.25 -14.96
N LEU A 51 -4.12 4.14 -15.12
CA LEU A 51 -4.78 2.89 -15.53
C LEU A 51 -4.28 2.34 -16.88
N LYS A 52 -3.73 3.20 -17.73
CA LYS A 52 -3.20 2.84 -19.06
C LYS A 52 -1.73 2.42 -19.04
N LYS A 53 -1.06 2.52 -17.88
CA LYS A 53 0.36 2.17 -17.75
C LYS A 53 0.53 0.73 -17.28
N SER A 54 1.57 0.08 -17.75
CA SER A 54 2.00 -1.23 -17.26
C SER A 54 2.80 -1.15 -15.95
N MET A 55 3.24 0.05 -15.58
CA MET A 55 4.03 0.35 -14.39
C MET A 55 3.60 1.70 -13.82
N VAL A 56 3.51 1.77 -12.50
CA VAL A 56 3.24 3.01 -11.75
C VAL A 56 4.41 3.24 -10.81
N ASN A 57 5.03 4.41 -10.88
CA ASN A 57 6.07 4.80 -9.94
C ASN A 57 5.43 5.46 -8.73
N VAL A 58 6.00 5.22 -7.55
CA VAL A 58 5.53 5.78 -6.28
C VAL A 58 6.69 6.42 -5.55
N ASP A 59 6.64 7.74 -5.43
CA ASP A 59 7.55 8.50 -4.58
C ASP A 59 6.93 8.68 -3.19
N ALA A 60 7.64 8.26 -2.15
CA ALA A 60 7.23 8.43 -0.75
C ALA A 60 8.22 9.30 0.03
N ARG A 61 7.73 10.35 0.70
CA ARG A 61 8.56 11.27 1.49
C ARG A 61 7.96 11.50 2.88
N PHE A 62 8.73 11.20 3.92
CA PHE A 62 8.33 11.46 5.30
C PHE A 62 8.71 12.88 5.73
N ALA A 63 7.71 13.74 5.91
CA ALA A 63 7.86 15.10 6.42
C ALA A 63 7.95 15.08 7.94
N ARG A 64 9.18 14.87 8.47
CA ARG A 64 9.44 14.71 9.92
C ARG A 64 8.83 15.81 10.80
N GLY A 65 8.79 17.05 10.34
CA GLY A 65 8.22 18.18 11.11
C GLY A 65 6.70 18.11 11.30
N ALA A 66 5.99 17.47 10.35
CA ALA A 66 4.54 17.30 10.40
C ALA A 66 4.12 15.90 10.88
N GLY A 67 5.02 14.92 10.84
CA GLY A 67 4.67 13.51 11.09
C GLY A 67 3.87 12.89 9.94
N GLU A 68 3.93 13.48 8.75
CA GLU A 68 3.15 13.06 7.58
C GLU A 68 4.01 12.34 6.55
N VAL A 69 3.39 11.44 5.78
CA VAL A 69 3.99 10.81 4.59
C VAL A 69 3.29 11.36 3.36
N HIS A 70 4.03 12.05 2.51
CA HIS A 70 3.55 12.49 1.21
C HIS A 70 3.84 11.42 0.16
N LEU A 71 2.83 11.08 -0.63
CA LEU A 71 2.90 10.07 -1.67
C LEU A 71 2.55 10.70 -3.01
N GLN A 72 3.36 10.43 -4.03
CA GLN A 72 3.11 10.86 -5.40
C GLN A 72 3.16 9.65 -6.34
N PHE A 73 2.11 9.49 -7.14
CA PHE A 73 1.93 8.38 -8.08
C PHE A 73 1.99 8.91 -9.51
N TYR A 74 2.84 8.33 -10.36
CA TYR A 74 3.05 8.80 -11.75
C TYR A 74 3.48 7.72 -12.73
#